data_AF-A0A2V9XV62-F1
#
_entry.id   AF-A0A2V9XV62-F1
#
_cell.length_a   1.000
_cell.length_b   1.000
_cell.length_c   1.000
_cell.angle_alpha   90.00
_cell.angle_beta   90.00
_cell.angle_gamma   90.00
#
_symmetry.space_group_name_H-M   'P 1'
#
loop_
_entity.id
_entity.type
_entity.pdbx_description
1 polymer ?
#
loop_
_entity_poly.entity_id
_entity_poly.type
_entity_poly.pdbx_seq_one_letter_code
_entity_poly.pdbx_strand_id
1 'polypeptide(L)'
;ECDGAYAVHEANDGLETVQMAQELQPDLILLDISLPKMNGIEAARQIRRRCPESKILFVSGERSLDIIREALSAGARGYVVKSDGTELLVAVEAVRHGRFFVSKSLAKYSFVASDLDPNSR
;
A
#
# COMPACT_ATOMS: atom_id res chain seq x y z
N GLU A 1 -29.79 0.56 0.67
CA GLU A 1 -29.13 -0.65 1.18
C GLU A 1 -27.68 -0.30 1.46
N CYS A 2 -27.17 -0.58 2.66
CA CYS A 2 -25.76 -0.34 2.97
C CYS A 2 -24.94 -1.50 2.37
N ASP A 3 -24.67 -1.43 1.08
CA ASP A 3 -23.76 -2.36 0.40
C ASP A 3 -22.33 -2.13 0.93
N GLY A 4 -21.87 -3.04 1.80
CA GLY A 4 -20.47 -3.12 2.26
C GLY A 4 -20.10 -2.17 3.40
N ALA A 5 -20.35 -2.58 4.65
CA ALA A 5 -19.78 -1.89 5.81
C ALA A 5 -18.28 -2.23 5.94
N TYR A 6 -17.43 -1.20 5.99
CA TYR A 6 -16.00 -1.35 6.29
C TYR A 6 -15.76 -1.13 7.79
N ALA A 7 -15.05 -2.05 8.44
CA ALA A 7 -14.42 -1.78 9.72
C ALA A 7 -13.11 -1.03 9.45
N VAL A 8 -13.01 0.21 9.93
CA VAL A 8 -11.85 1.09 9.69
C VAL A 8 -11.15 1.34 11.01
N HIS A 9 -9.83 1.23 10.98
CA HIS A 9 -8.94 1.50 12.11
C HIS A 9 -7.83 2.44 11.64
N GLU A 10 -7.45 3.39 12.48
CA GLU A 10 -6.46 4.43 12.15
C GLU A 10 -5.20 4.25 13.00
N ALA A 11 -4.03 4.39 12.37
CA ALA A 11 -2.73 4.39 13.01
C ALA A 11 -2.05 5.74 12.81
N ASN A 12 -1.32 6.21 13.82
CA ASN A 12 -0.64 7.51 13.81
C ASN A 12 0.83 7.42 13.36
N ASP A 13 1.41 6.21 13.38
CA ASP A 13 2.77 5.97 12.92
C ASP A 13 2.99 4.54 12.41
N GLY A 14 4.17 4.30 11.82
CA GLY A 14 4.50 3.00 11.23
C GLY A 14 4.61 1.85 12.25
N LEU A 15 5.00 2.14 13.51
CA LEU A 15 5.09 1.11 14.54
C LEU A 15 3.69 0.67 15.00
N GLU A 16 2.81 1.64 15.25
CA GLU A 16 1.41 1.40 15.58
C GLU A 16 0.70 0.65 14.43
N THR A 17 1.00 1.01 13.18
CA THR A 17 0.47 0.30 11.99
C THR A 17 0.87 -1.18 11.99
N VAL A 18 2.14 -1.49 12.30
CA VAL A 18 2.61 -2.89 12.37
C VAL A 18 1.89 -3.64 13.50
N GLN A 19 1.75 -3.03 14.68
CA GLN A 19 1.07 -3.65 15.82
C GLN A 19 -0.40 -3.95 15.52
N MET A 20 -1.14 -2.95 15.03
CA MET A 20 -2.55 -3.15 14.67
C MET A 20 -2.74 -4.13 13.52
N ALA A 21 -1.84 -4.16 12.53
CA ALA A 21 -1.91 -5.16 11.48
C ALA A 21 -1.79 -6.59 12.03
N GLN A 22 -0.97 -6.80 13.08
CA GLN A 22 -0.85 -8.10 13.73
C GLN A 22 -2.11 -8.48 14.52
N GLU A 23 -2.68 -7.53 15.25
CA GLU A 23 -3.85 -7.76 16.11
C GLU A 23 -5.13 -7.94 15.30
N LEU A 24 -5.33 -7.11 14.28
CA LEU A 24 -6.59 -7.02 13.55
C LEU A 24 -6.61 -7.85 12.26
N GLN A 25 -5.44 -8.25 11.74
CA GLN A 25 -5.30 -8.99 10.48
C GLN A 25 -6.16 -8.39 9.34
N PRO A 26 -6.00 -7.09 9.02
CA PRO A 26 -6.87 -6.41 8.05
C PRO A 26 -6.68 -6.95 6.63
N ASP A 27 -7.76 -6.96 5.84
CA ASP A 27 -7.72 -7.35 4.42
C ASP A 27 -6.91 -6.36 3.55
N LEU A 28 -6.92 -5.09 3.93
CA LEU A 28 -6.27 -3.99 3.23
C LEU A 28 -5.74 -2.96 4.23
N ILE A 29 -4.52 -2.49 3.99
CA ILE A 29 -3.87 -1.41 4.73
C ILE A 29 -3.57 -0.30 3.73
N LEU A 30 -4.09 0.90 4.02
CA LEU A 30 -3.67 2.14 3.37
C LEU A 30 -2.48 2.69 4.14
N LEU A 31 -1.34 2.86 3.47
CA LEU A 31 -0.09 3.22 4.14
C LEU A 31 0.54 4.44 3.48
N ASP A 32 0.86 5.46 4.28
CA ASP A 32 1.71 6.55 3.80
C ASP A 32 3.18 6.16 3.90
N ILE A 33 4.02 6.69 3.01
CA ILE A 33 5.48 6.55 3.08
C ILE A 33 6.04 7.53 4.12
N SER A 34 5.54 8.76 4.11
CA SER A 34 6.03 9.87 4.93
C SER A 34 5.41 9.86 6.34
N LEU A 35 5.51 8.71 7.01
CA LEU A 35 5.04 8.54 8.39
C LEU A 35 6.07 9.09 9.41
N PRO A 36 5.61 9.63 10.54
CA PRO A 36 6.49 9.96 11.65
C PRO A 36 7.11 8.68 12.26
N LYS A 37 8.31 8.81 12.85
CA LYS A 37 9.08 7.76 13.57
C LYS A 37 9.57 6.56 12.73
N MET A 38 8.76 6.04 11.82
CA MET A 38 9.10 4.89 10.97
C MET A 38 8.61 5.13 9.55
N ASN A 39 9.49 4.94 8.57
CA ASN A 39 9.14 5.02 7.14
C ASN A 39 8.09 3.94 6.79
N GLY A 40 7.04 4.32 6.05
CA GLY A 40 6.00 3.39 5.62
C GLY A 40 6.49 2.20 4.80
N ILE A 41 7.57 2.34 4.04
CA ILE A 41 8.22 1.23 3.33
C ILE A 41 8.74 0.18 4.32
N GLU A 42 9.33 0.63 5.42
CA GLU A 42 9.83 -0.28 6.45
C GLU A 42 8.69 -0.94 7.21
N ALA A 43 7.62 -0.19 7.52
CA ALA A 43 6.39 -0.74 8.08
C ALA A 43 5.81 -1.81 7.15
N ALA A 44 5.77 -1.57 5.83
CA ALA A 44 5.28 -2.54 4.86
C ALA A 44 6.11 -3.84 4.85
N ARG A 45 7.44 -3.76 4.88
CA ARG A 45 8.30 -4.95 4.99
C ARG A 45 8.01 -5.75 6.25
N GLN A 46 7.78 -5.06 7.36
CA GLN A 46 7.48 -5.67 8.64
C GLN A 46 6.11 -6.34 8.66
N ILE A 47 5.10 -5.69 8.10
CA ILE A 47 3.74 -6.23 7.95
C ILE A 47 3.79 -7.43 7.02
N ARG A 48 4.46 -7.35 5.88
CA ARG A 48 4.55 -8.45 4.91
C ARG A 48 5.12 -9.74 5.53
N ARG A 49 6.05 -9.63 6.47
CA ARG A 49 6.64 -10.78 7.19
C ARG A 49 5.71 -11.37 8.26
N ARG A 50 4.83 -10.55 8.85
CA ARG A 50 4.01 -10.91 10.03
C ARG A 50 2.56 -11.22 9.67
N CYS A 51 2.04 -10.55 8.65
CA CYS A 51 0.67 -10.57 8.15
C CYS A 51 0.71 -10.65 6.61
N PRO A 52 1.16 -11.78 6.03
CA PRO A 52 1.36 -11.91 4.58
C PRO A 52 0.06 -11.77 3.76
N GLU A 53 -1.09 -12.04 4.37
CA GLU A 53 -2.41 -11.93 3.75
C GLU A 53 -2.93 -10.49 3.68
N SER A 54 -2.44 -9.60 4.57
CA SER A 54 -2.82 -8.19 4.55
C SER A 54 -2.26 -7.51 3.32
N LYS A 55 -3.16 -7.01 2.47
CA LYS A 55 -2.77 -6.29 1.25
C LYS A 55 -2.36 -4.87 1.61
N ILE A 56 -1.32 -4.34 0.97
CA ILE A 56 -0.84 -2.99 1.24
C ILE A 56 -1.03 -2.14 -0.01
N LEU A 57 -1.67 -0.98 0.16
CA LEU A 57 -1.82 0.06 -0.85
C LEU A 57 -1.15 1.33 -0.32
N PHE A 58 -0.06 1.75 -0.97
CA PHE A 58 0.57 3.01 -0.61
C PHE A 58 -0.27 4.20 -1.07
N VAL A 59 -0.39 5.21 -0.22
CA VAL A 59 -1.03 6.49 -0.53
C VAL A 59 -0.07 7.60 -0.10
N SER A 60 0.72 8.13 -1.04
CA SER A 60 1.83 9.03 -0.71
C SER A 60 1.91 10.27 -1.61
N GLY A 61 2.53 11.33 -1.11
CA GLY A 61 2.90 12.50 -1.90
C GLY A 61 4.19 12.30 -2.71
N GLU A 62 4.95 11.24 -2.41
CA GLU A 62 6.20 10.91 -3.10
C GLU A 62 5.93 10.54 -4.57
N ARG A 63 6.82 11.00 -5.45
CA ARG A 63 6.70 10.77 -6.91
C ARG A 63 8.01 10.28 -7.54
N SER A 64 9.05 10.10 -6.72
CA SER A 64 10.32 9.56 -7.20
C SER A 64 10.16 8.11 -7.63
N LEU A 65 10.66 7.77 -8.82
CA LEU A 65 10.59 6.41 -9.33
C LEU A 65 11.29 5.40 -8.40
N ASP A 66 12.39 5.80 -7.78
CA ASP A 66 13.15 4.92 -6.88
C ASP A 66 12.34 4.59 -5.62
N ILE A 67 11.66 5.59 -5.05
CA ILE A 67 10.77 5.41 -3.89
C ILE A 67 9.56 4.55 -4.25
N ILE A 68 8.96 4.77 -5.43
CA ILE A 68 7.83 3.97 -5.89
C ILE A 68 8.25 2.51 -6.08
N ARG A 69 9.40 2.25 -6.72
CA ARG A 69 9.93 0.89 -6.89
C ARG A 69 10.25 0.22 -5.56
N GLU A 70 10.85 0.95 -4.63
CA GLU A 70 11.16 0.43 -3.30
C GLU A 70 9.87 0.05 -2.54
N ALA A 71 8.84 0.89 -2.63
CA ALA A 71 7.54 0.66 -2.03
C ALA A 71 6.84 -0.57 -2.62
N LEU A 72 6.84 -0.73 -3.94
CA LEU A 72 6.27 -1.91 -4.60
C LEU A 72 7.06 -3.19 -4.26
N SER A 73 8.40 -3.10 -4.28
CA SER A 73 9.31 -4.19 -3.91
C SER A 73 9.16 -4.62 -2.43
N ALA A 74 8.71 -3.72 -1.55
CA ALA A 74 8.40 -4.05 -0.16
C ALA A 74 7.16 -4.94 0.02
N GLY A 75 6.46 -5.27 -1.08
CA GLY A 75 5.32 -6.18 -1.10
C GLY A 75 3.97 -5.50 -1.23
N ALA A 76 3.94 -4.21 -1.56
CA ALA A 76 2.69 -3.52 -1.83
C ALA A 76 2.02 -4.03 -3.12
N ARG A 77 0.69 -3.98 -3.13
CA ARG A 77 -0.16 -4.31 -4.27
C ARG A 77 -0.64 -3.07 -5.01
N GLY A 78 -0.30 -1.88 -4.52
CA GLY A 78 -0.50 -0.68 -5.31
C GLY A 78 0.10 0.57 -4.73
N TYR A 79 0.01 1.63 -5.53
CA TYR A 79 0.53 2.96 -5.22
C TYR A 79 -0.41 4.03 -5.76
N VAL A 80 -0.93 4.88 -4.88
CA VAL A 80 -1.73 6.05 -5.22
C VAL A 80 -0.99 7.31 -4.82
N VAL A 81 -0.87 8.26 -5.73
CA VAL A 81 -0.34 9.59 -5.40
C VAL A 81 -1.43 10.38 -4.70
N LYS A 82 -1.15 11.01 -3.56
CA LYS A 82 -2.14 11.77 -2.77
C LYS A 82 -2.86 12.88 -3.56
N SER A 83 -2.21 13.44 -4.58
CA SER A 83 -2.84 14.40 -5.51
C SER A 83 -3.95 13.80 -6.36
N ASP A 84 -3.97 12.48 -6.51
CA ASP A 84 -4.86 11.72 -7.39
C ASP A 84 -5.96 11.03 -6.56
N GLY A 85 -6.52 11.75 -5.58
CA GLY A 85 -7.49 11.20 -4.62
C GLY A 85 -8.75 10.60 -5.26
N THR A 86 -9.09 11.01 -6.48
CA THR A 86 -10.19 10.43 -7.26
C THR A 86 -9.93 8.97 -7.67
N GLU A 87 -8.67 8.54 -7.72
CA GLU A 87 -8.28 7.17 -8.04
C GLU A 87 -8.27 6.24 -6.83
N LEU A 88 -8.35 6.78 -5.60
CA LEU A 88 -8.21 6.00 -4.37
C LEU A 88 -9.26 4.90 -4.24
N LEU A 89 -10.54 5.19 -4.52
CA LEU A 89 -11.60 4.19 -4.45
C LEU A 89 -11.40 3.06 -5.46
N VAL A 90 -10.97 3.40 -6.68
CA VAL A 90 -10.67 2.42 -7.74
C VAL A 90 -9.48 1.55 -7.34
N ALA A 91 -8.46 2.16 -6.73
CA ALA A 91 -7.27 1.46 -6.24
C ALA A 91 -7.60 0.50 -5.09
N VAL A 92 -8.38 0.95 -4.11
CA VAL A 92 -8.88 0.11 -3.00
C VAL A 92 -9.58 -1.12 -3.56
N GLU A 93 -10.51 -0.92 -4.49
CA GLU A 93 -11.30 -2.01 -5.04
C GLU A 93 -10.50 -2.97 -5.93
N ALA A 94 -9.51 -2.45 -6.65
CA ALA A 94 -8.56 -3.27 -7.40
C ALA A 94 -7.72 -4.14 -6.45
N VAL A 95 -7.13 -3.55 -5.42
CA VAL A 95 -6.25 -4.25 -4.48
C VAL A 95 -7.02 -5.26 -3.65
N ARG A 96 -8.23 -4.95 -3.17
CA ARG A 96 -9.09 -5.90 -2.46
C ARG A 96 -9.32 -7.19 -3.25
N HIS A 97 -9.53 -7.05 -4.57
CA HIS A 97 -9.66 -8.13 -5.53
C HIS A 97 -8.33 -8.78 -5.97
N GLY A 98 -7.21 -8.45 -5.32
CA GLY A 98 -5.90 -9.03 -5.62
C GLY A 98 -5.24 -8.48 -6.88
N ARG A 99 -5.76 -7.40 -7.47
CA ARG A 99 -5.18 -6.75 -8.64
C ARG A 99 -4.17 -5.68 -8.23
N PHE A 100 -3.17 -5.48 -9.09
CA PHE A 100 -2.25 -4.35 -8.93
C PHE A 100 -2.88 -3.04 -9.38
N PHE A 101 -2.54 -1.96 -8.69
CA PHE A 101 -2.94 -0.61 -9.08
C PHE A 101 -1.80 0.38 -8.92
N VAL A 102 -1.56 1.21 -9.93
CA VAL A 102 -0.64 2.34 -9.84
C VAL A 102 -1.35 3.55 -10.44
N SER A 103 -1.31 4.70 -9.75
CA SER A 103 -1.93 5.94 -10.22
C SER A 103 -1.51 6.30 -11.64
N LYS A 104 -2.47 6.81 -12.43
CA LYS A 104 -2.22 7.17 -13.84
C LYS A 104 -1.15 8.25 -14.01
N SER A 105 -0.98 9.15 -13.04
CA SER A 105 0.09 10.14 -13.05
C SER A 105 1.50 9.54 -13.10
N LEU A 106 1.62 8.26 -12.71
CA LEU A 106 2.85 7.49 -12.75
C LEU A 106 2.99 6.65 -14.03
N ALA A 107 2.00 6.67 -14.94
CA ALA A 107 2.03 5.88 -16.18
C ALA A 107 3.19 6.24 -17.14
N LYS A 108 3.82 7.40 -16.93
CA LYS A 108 5.06 7.80 -17.63
C LYS A 108 6.27 6.93 -17.25
N TYR A 109 6.20 6.22 -16.11
CA TYR A 109 7.24 5.32 -15.67
C TYR A 109 6.99 3.91 -16.20
N SER A 110 8.07 3.26 -16.63
CA SER A 110 8.04 1.85 -16.99
C SER A 110 8.30 1.00 -15.75
N PHE A 111 7.27 0.28 -15.30
CA PHE A 111 7.37 -0.74 -14.25
C PHE A 111 7.58 -2.10 -14.91
N VAL A 112 8.59 -2.83 -14.47
CA VAL A 112 8.81 -4.22 -14.93
C VAL A 112 8.11 -5.20 -13.98
N ALA A 113 7.90 -6.44 -14.42
CA ALA A 113 7.24 -7.47 -13.60
C ALA A 113 7.92 -7.65 -12.23
N SER A 114 9.24 -7.53 -12.18
CA SER A 114 10.01 -7.61 -10.92
C SER A 114 9.76 -6.45 -9.95
N ASP A 115 9.28 -5.30 -10.45
CA ASP A 115 8.90 -4.17 -9.58
C ASP A 115 7.56 -4.46 -8.89
N LEU A 116 6.68 -5.24 -9.53
CA LEU A 116 5.32 -5.51 -9.08
C LEU A 116 5.23 -6.80 -8.27
N ASP A 117 5.97 -7.85 -8.65
CA ASP A 117 5.94 -9.13 -7.95
C ASP A 117 7.25 -9.41 -7.19
N PRO A 118 7.26 -9.28 -5.84
CA PRO A 118 8.45 -9.59 -5.04
C PRO A 118 8.83 -11.08 -5.07
N ASN A 119 7.96 -11.98 -5.54
CA ASN A 119 8.23 -13.41 -5.67
C ASN A 119 8.73 -13.81 -7.07
N SER A 120 8.88 -12.87 -8.01
CA SER A 120 9.27 -13.15 -9.41
C SER A 120 10.80 -13.34 -9.60
N ARG A 121 11.51 -13.87 -8.59
CA ARG A 121 12.93 -14.28 -8.69
C ARG A 121 13.09 -15.78 -8.63
#